data_AF-A0A822GL04-F1
#
_entry.id   AF-A0A822GL04-F1
#
_cell.length_a   1.000
_cell.length_b   1.000
_cell.length_c   1.000
_cell.angle_alpha   90.00
_cell.angle_beta   90.00
_cell.angle_gamma   90.00
#
_symmetry.space_group_name_H-M   'P 1'
#
loop_
_entity.id
_entity.type
_entity.pdbx_description
1 polymer ?
#
loop_
_entity_poly.entity_id
_entity_poly.type
_entity_poly.pdbx_seq_one_letter_code
_entity_poly.pdbx_strand_id
1 'polypeptide(L)'
;MIKHIKSCQTTSKDIPNASLTIKEYLRPKTAQPISRIFKEKITDATVEFVAVDNRAFELVSGDGFINLAQTIFNVGQDLSKTPDVNVLDLIPNPRTVSQPEHRSIIPYQKVSADKIM
;
A
#
# COMPACT_ATOMS: atom_id res chain seq x y z
N MET A 1 16.91 -23.36 -56.50
CA MET A 1 16.26 -23.81 -55.25
C MET A 1 17.11 -23.31 -54.09
N ILE A 2 16.46 -22.69 -53.11
CA ILE A 2 16.98 -21.78 -52.08
C ILE A 2 17.64 -22.56 -50.93
N LYS A 3 18.71 -22.01 -50.32
CA LYS A 3 18.78 -21.71 -48.87
C LYS A 3 20.02 -20.90 -48.51
N HIS A 4 19.76 -19.60 -48.32
CA HIS A 4 20.57 -18.62 -47.63
C HIS A 4 20.53 -18.95 -46.12
N ILE A 5 21.68 -19.05 -45.44
CA ILE A 5 21.75 -18.89 -43.97
C ILE A 5 22.89 -17.92 -43.68
N LYS A 6 22.53 -16.65 -43.48
CA LYS A 6 23.41 -15.63 -42.90
C LYS A 6 23.32 -15.80 -41.38
N SER A 7 24.43 -16.15 -40.75
CA SER A 7 24.62 -16.08 -39.30
C SER A 7 24.85 -14.61 -38.94
N CYS A 8 23.84 -13.96 -38.35
CA CYS A 8 23.96 -12.60 -37.85
C CYS A 8 24.61 -12.60 -36.47
N GLN A 9 25.72 -11.86 -36.39
CA GLN A 9 26.37 -11.37 -35.19
C GLN A 9 25.35 -10.69 -34.26
N THR A 10 25.19 -11.19 -33.03
CA THR A 10 24.52 -10.45 -31.96
C THR A 10 25.56 -9.77 -31.10
N THR A 11 25.58 -8.44 -31.25
CA THR A 11 26.33 -7.49 -30.44
C THR A 11 25.86 -7.55 -28.99
N SER A 12 26.81 -7.89 -28.11
CA SER A 12 26.71 -7.66 -26.67
C SER A 12 26.61 -6.16 -26.43
N LYS A 13 25.47 -5.71 -25.91
CA LYS A 13 25.34 -4.40 -25.27
C LYS A 13 24.74 -4.60 -23.90
N ASP A 14 25.52 -4.14 -22.94
CA ASP A 14 25.27 -4.15 -21.51
C ASP A 14 23.89 -3.58 -21.18
N ILE A 15 23.14 -4.32 -20.35
CA ILE A 15 22.00 -3.76 -19.62
C ILE A 15 22.27 -4.01 -18.12
N PRO A 16 22.21 -2.98 -17.26
CA PRO A 16 22.65 -3.07 -15.88
C PRO A 16 21.76 -4.01 -15.07
N ASN A 17 22.42 -4.78 -14.21
CA ASN A 17 21.85 -5.68 -13.22
C ASN A 17 21.11 -4.89 -12.12
N ALA A 18 19.91 -4.40 -12.42
CA ALA A 18 18.95 -4.01 -11.40
C ALA A 18 18.08 -5.24 -11.12
N SER A 19 18.50 -6.02 -10.12
CA SER A 19 17.71 -7.15 -9.61
C SER A 19 16.42 -6.60 -8.98
N LEU A 20 15.39 -6.43 -9.80
CA LEU A 20 14.03 -6.16 -9.34
C LEU A 20 13.62 -7.36 -8.47
N THR A 21 13.31 -7.08 -7.21
CA THR A 21 12.99 -8.12 -6.24
C THR A 21 11.72 -8.84 -6.72
N ILE A 22 11.72 -10.17 -6.73
CA ILE A 22 10.66 -11.06 -7.23
C ILE A 22 9.24 -10.67 -6.74
N LYS A 23 9.14 -9.94 -5.62
CA LYS A 23 7.88 -9.35 -5.12
C LYS A 23 7.19 -8.39 -6.09
N GLU A 24 7.90 -7.70 -6.99
CA GLU A 24 7.29 -6.80 -7.98
C GLU A 24 6.56 -7.53 -9.11
N TYR A 25 6.99 -8.74 -9.46
CA TYR A 25 6.36 -9.55 -10.52
C TYR A 25 5.05 -10.22 -10.10
N LEU A 26 4.78 -10.28 -8.79
CA LEU A 26 3.59 -10.93 -8.22
C LEU A 26 2.48 -9.93 -7.83
N ARG A 27 2.52 -8.68 -8.31
CA ARG A 27 1.32 -7.83 -8.26
C ARG A 27 0.32 -8.35 -9.30
N PRO A 28 -0.90 -8.74 -8.89
CA PRO A 28 -1.94 -9.08 -9.86
C PRO A 28 -2.13 -7.92 -10.84
N LYS A 29 -1.95 -8.20 -12.14
CA LYS A 29 -2.09 -7.24 -13.25
C LYS A 29 -3.55 -6.87 -13.54
N THR A 30 -4.40 -6.87 -12.52
CA THR A 30 -5.86 -6.68 -12.61
C THR A 30 -6.33 -5.35 -12.02
N ALA A 31 -5.44 -4.59 -11.36
CA ALA A 31 -5.78 -3.28 -10.85
C ALA A 31 -5.87 -2.28 -12.02
N GLN A 32 -7.08 -1.79 -12.29
CA GLN A 32 -7.28 -0.61 -13.12
C GLN A 32 -6.35 0.50 -12.63
N PRO A 33 -5.61 1.18 -13.52
CA PRO A 33 -4.74 2.26 -13.11
C PRO A 33 -5.57 3.34 -12.41
N ILE A 34 -5.20 3.65 -11.16
CA ILE A 34 -5.85 4.71 -10.39
C ILE A 34 -5.58 6.04 -11.10
N SER A 35 -6.64 6.83 -11.32
CA SER A 35 -6.49 8.17 -11.91
C SER A 35 -5.49 9.00 -11.11
N ARG A 36 -4.63 9.73 -11.83
CA ARG A 36 -3.63 10.63 -11.25
C ARG A 36 -4.25 11.60 -10.25
N ILE A 37 -5.45 12.12 -10.55
CA ILE A 37 -6.17 13.07 -9.69
C ILE A 37 -6.49 12.45 -8.33
N PHE A 38 -6.90 11.18 -8.28
CA PHE A 38 -7.16 10.51 -7.00
C PHE A 38 -5.87 10.31 -6.21
N LYS A 39 -4.79 9.96 -6.90
CA LYS A 39 -3.49 9.76 -6.26
C LYS A 39 -2.96 11.06 -5.65
N GLU A 40 -3.07 12.18 -6.35
CA GLU A 40 -2.69 13.50 -5.85
C GLU A 40 -3.52 13.86 -4.60
N LYS A 41 -4.86 13.74 -4.67
CA LYS A 41 -5.73 14.01 -3.51
C LYS A 41 -5.39 13.19 -2.27
N ILE A 42 -5.13 11.89 -2.44
CA ILE A 42 -4.74 11.01 -1.33
C ILE A 42 -3.36 11.40 -0.79
N THR A 43 -2.44 11.79 -1.67
CA THR A 43 -1.10 12.25 -1.27
C THR A 43 -1.21 13.51 -0.42
N ASP A 44 -1.96 14.51 -0.86
CA ASP A 44 -2.15 15.77 -0.13
C ASP A 44 -2.79 15.53 1.25
N ALA A 45 -3.85 14.72 1.31
CA ALA A 45 -4.50 14.37 2.58
C ALA A 45 -3.56 13.61 3.54
N THR A 46 -2.68 12.76 2.99
CA THR A 46 -1.68 12.02 3.78
C THR A 46 -0.61 12.96 4.33
N VAL A 47 -0.16 13.92 3.52
CA VAL A 47 0.80 14.95 3.95
C VAL A 47 0.19 15.82 5.05
N GLU A 48 -1.06 16.26 4.88
CA GLU A 48 -1.79 17.04 5.88
C GLU A 48 -1.94 16.26 7.19
N PHE A 49 -2.37 14.99 7.13
CA PHE A 49 -2.47 14.12 8.31
C PHE A 49 -1.14 14.05 9.07
N VAL A 50 -0.03 13.79 8.37
CA VAL A 50 1.29 13.68 9.02
C VAL A 50 1.72 15.02 9.64
N ALA A 51 1.46 16.14 8.96
CA ALA A 51 1.85 17.47 9.42
C ALA A 51 1.00 17.96 10.61
N VAL A 52 -0.33 17.82 10.53
CA VAL A 52 -1.28 18.29 11.55
C VAL A 52 -1.20 17.44 12.82
N ASP A 53 -1.11 16.12 12.68
CA ASP A 53 -1.06 15.20 13.82
C ASP A 53 0.37 14.97 14.36
N ASN A 54 1.35 15.69 13.82
CA ASN A 54 2.78 15.57 14.16
C ASN A 54 3.26 14.11 14.17
N ARG A 55 3.01 13.40 13.06
CA ARG A 55 3.43 12.00 12.87
C ARG A 55 4.71 11.93 12.05
N ALA A 56 5.39 10.78 12.13
CA ALA A 56 6.51 10.49 11.25
C ALA A 56 6.00 10.13 9.85
N PHE A 57 6.69 10.54 8.79
CA PHE A 57 6.30 10.22 7.41
C PHE A 57 6.33 8.72 7.14
N GLU A 58 7.21 7.98 7.80
CA GLU A 58 7.36 6.53 7.69
C GLU A 58 6.10 5.78 8.15
N LEU A 59 5.25 6.40 8.97
CA LEU A 59 4.01 5.81 9.49
C LEU A 59 3.08 5.32 8.37
N VAL A 60 3.02 6.06 7.26
CA VAL A 60 2.12 5.75 6.13
C VAL A 60 2.57 4.52 5.33
N SER A 61 3.82 4.09 5.54
CA SER A 61 4.39 2.87 4.98
C SER A 61 4.24 1.66 5.92
N GLY A 62 3.74 1.85 7.14
CA GLY A 62 3.58 0.78 8.11
C GLY A 62 2.37 -0.11 7.82
N ASP A 63 2.53 -1.42 8.03
CA ASP A 63 1.48 -2.42 7.77
C ASP A 63 0.16 -2.09 8.49
N GLY A 64 0.22 -1.56 9.71
CA GLY A 64 -0.97 -1.15 10.47
C GLY A 64 -1.76 -0.04 9.79
N PHE A 65 -1.07 0.96 9.23
CA PHE A 65 -1.71 2.05 8.50
C PHE A 65 -2.31 1.58 7.18
N ILE A 66 -1.57 0.75 6.43
CA ILE A 66 -2.04 0.17 5.16
C ILE A 66 -3.30 -0.68 5.38
N ASN A 67 -3.29 -1.53 6.41
CA ASN A 67 -4.45 -2.36 6.74
C ASN A 67 -5.66 -1.51 7.14
N LEU A 68 -5.45 -0.47 7.96
CA LEU A 68 -6.52 0.48 8.31
C LEU A 68 -7.09 1.18 7.07
N ALA A 69 -6.23 1.69 6.19
CA ALA A 69 -6.65 2.38 4.96
C ALA A 69 -7.45 1.43 4.04
N GLN A 70 -7.03 0.18 3.92
CA GLN A 70 -7.76 -0.83 3.15
C GLN A 70 -9.13 -1.14 3.77
N THR A 71 -9.22 -1.25 5.10
CA THR A 71 -10.50 -1.45 5.81
C THR A 71 -11.44 -0.27 5.59
N ILE A 72 -10.97 0.96 5.75
CA ILE A 72 -11.77 2.18 5.50
C ILE A 72 -12.25 2.21 4.06
N PHE A 73 -11.38 1.88 3.10
CA PHE A 73 -11.74 1.84 1.68
C PHE A 73 -12.85 0.81 1.40
N ASN A 74 -12.72 -0.41 1.93
CA ASN A 74 -13.73 -1.46 1.75
C ASN A 74 -15.07 -1.05 2.37
N VAL A 75 -15.07 -0.52 3.59
CA VAL A 75 -16.28 -0.01 4.24
C VAL A 75 -16.90 1.14 3.43
N GLY A 76 -16.07 2.03 2.88
CA GLY A 76 -16.55 3.10 2.00
C GLY A 76 -17.23 2.60 0.73
N GLN A 77 -16.76 1.49 0.16
CA GLN A 77 -17.43 0.85 -0.98
C GLN A 77 -18.82 0.31 -0.60
N ASP A 78 -18.95 -0.30 0.58
CA ASP A 78 -20.22 -0.84 1.08
C ASP A 78 -21.22 0.27 1.43
N LEU A 79 -20.71 1.39 1.94
CA LEU A 79 -21.51 2.57 2.32
C LEU A 79 -21.91 3.47 1.14
N SER A 80 -21.46 3.18 -0.08
CA SER A 80 -21.78 3.96 -1.30
C SER A 80 -23.28 4.13 -1.59
N LYS A 81 -24.14 3.35 -0.92
CA LYS A 81 -25.60 3.40 -1.03
C LYS A 81 -26.27 4.25 0.05
N THR A 82 -25.53 4.72 1.05
CA THR A 82 -26.05 5.48 2.18
C THR A 82 -25.72 6.97 1.97
N PRO A 83 -26.72 7.84 1.77
CA PRO A 83 -26.49 9.20 1.26
C PRO A 83 -25.82 10.16 2.26
N ASP A 84 -25.81 9.85 3.57
CA ASP A 84 -25.40 10.81 4.60
C ASP A 84 -24.52 10.17 5.70
N VAL A 85 -23.43 9.52 5.32
CA VAL A 85 -22.47 9.00 6.30
C VAL A 85 -21.60 10.13 6.83
N ASN A 86 -21.72 10.44 8.11
CA ASN A 86 -20.76 11.27 8.82
C ASN A 86 -19.51 10.45 9.17
N VAL A 87 -18.34 10.86 8.67
CA VAL A 87 -17.07 10.17 8.89
C VAL A 87 -16.74 10.05 10.39
N LEU A 88 -17.17 11.02 11.22
CA LEU A 88 -16.94 10.96 12.66
C LEU A 88 -17.64 9.78 13.35
N ASP A 89 -18.74 9.29 12.78
CA ASP A 89 -19.46 8.13 13.30
C ASP A 89 -18.77 6.81 12.92
N LEU A 90 -17.92 6.83 11.88
CA LEU A 90 -17.12 5.67 11.46
C LEU A 90 -15.86 5.49 12.33
N ILE A 91 -15.26 6.59 12.79
CA ILE A 91 -14.00 6.54 13.53
C ILE A 91 -14.28 6.28 15.03
N PRO A 92 -13.75 5.19 15.60
CA PRO A 92 -13.99 4.89 17.01
C PRO A 92 -13.33 5.92 17.93
N ASN A 93 -13.97 6.18 19.07
CA ASN A 93 -13.39 7.02 20.12
C ASN A 93 -12.07 6.40 20.64
N PRO A 94 -11.04 7.21 20.97
CA PRO A 94 -9.79 6.69 21.54
C PRO A 94 -9.97 5.78 22.75
N ARG A 95 -10.99 6.03 23.59
CA ARG A 95 -11.33 5.17 24.72
C ARG A 95 -11.71 3.76 24.26
N THR A 96 -12.51 3.64 23.21
CA THR A 96 -12.94 2.34 22.64
C THR A 96 -11.74 1.56 22.12
N VAL A 97 -10.81 2.22 21.43
CA VAL A 97 -9.58 1.58 20.93
C VAL A 97 -8.67 1.13 22.08
N SER A 98 -8.67 1.87 23.19
CA SER A 98 -7.82 1.55 24.35
C SER A 98 -8.26 0.30 25.13
N GLN A 99 -9.51 -0.13 24.96
CA GLN A 99 -10.12 -1.23 25.71
C GLN A 99 -9.48 -2.60 25.39
N PRO A 100 -9.18 -3.44 26.40
CA PRO A 100 -8.52 -4.74 26.23
C PRO A 100 -9.28 -5.73 25.34
N GLU A 101 -10.60 -5.75 25.42
CA GLU A 101 -11.47 -6.64 24.67
C GLU A 101 -11.28 -6.53 23.16
N HIS A 102 -10.93 -5.34 22.66
CA HIS A 102 -10.65 -5.08 21.24
C HIS A 102 -9.20 -5.39 20.82
N ARG A 103 -8.28 -5.61 21.78
CA ARG A 103 -6.87 -5.97 21.49
C ARG A 103 -6.71 -7.44 21.13
N SER A 104 -7.67 -8.27 21.51
CA SER A 104 -7.63 -9.74 21.39
C SER A 104 -7.76 -10.27 19.96
N ILE A 105 -8.03 -9.39 18.98
CA ILE A 105 -8.31 -9.78 17.58
C ILE A 105 -7.06 -9.67 16.69
N ILE A 106 -6.00 -8.98 17.13
CA ILE A 106 -4.76 -8.82 16.36
C ILE A 106 -3.66 -9.66 17.01
N PRO A 107 -3.17 -10.75 16.39
CA PRO A 107 -2.03 -11.47 16.91
C PRO A 107 -0.83 -10.53 16.90
N TYR A 108 -0.30 -10.23 18.08
CA TYR A 108 0.92 -9.45 18.26
C TYR A 108 2.07 -10.23 17.61
N GLN A 109 2.47 -9.89 16.38
CA GLN A 109 3.71 -10.41 15.82
C GLN A 109 4.86 -9.72 16.55
N LYS A 110 5.49 -10.49 17.43
CA LYS A 110 6.72 -10.13 18.13
C LYS A 110 7.77 -9.83 17.06
N VAL A 111 8.05 -8.55 16.81
CA VAL A 111 9.18 -8.16 15.96
C VAL A 111 10.43 -8.58 16.74
N SER A 112 11.08 -9.67 16.30
CA SER A 112 12.36 -10.11 16.86
C SER A 112 13.36 -8.98 16.67
N ALA A 113 14.01 -8.60 17.77
CA ALA A 113 15.02 -7.54 17.83
C ALA A 113 16.36 -7.96 17.19
N ASP A 114 16.41 -9.07 16.45
CA ASP A 114 17.67 -9.70 16.01
C ASP A 114 18.14 -9.22 14.63
N LYS A 115 17.75 -8.01 14.19
CA LYS A 115 18.24 -7.41 12.93
C LYS A 115 18.75 -5.98 13.09
N ILE A 116 19.32 -5.66 14.25
CA ILE A 116 20.24 -4.53 14.38
C ILE A 116 21.54 -5.07 14.98
N MET A 117 22.34 -5.70 14.12
CA MET A 117 23.79 -5.84 14.28
C MET A 117 24.43 -5.59 12.92
#